data_AF-A0A812S9L2-F1
#
_entry.id   AF-A0A812S9L2-F1
#
_cell.length_a   1.000
_cell.length_b   1.000
_cell.length_c   1.000
_cell.angle_alpha   90.00
_cell.angle_beta   90.00
_cell.angle_gamma   90.00
#
_symmetry.space_group_name_H-M   'P 1'
#
loop_
_entity.id
_entity.type
_entity.pdbx_description
1 polymer ?
#
loop_
_entity_poly.entity_id
_entity_poly.type
_entity_poly.pdbx_seq_one_letter_code
_entity_poly.pdbx_strand_id
1 'polypeptide(L)'
;MGQCTSASTKSEKYRPLGEVFRAKVLPVHGDVELPGAGINVGLCASGGGCRAMSFSTGVYRALNELEVLGKLDAISSVSGGTWCSSILMFAREFKGAPIETSELLGKVTIPADLTMEALKEEVPLLSGVVNGDSSTIVKALLEEHKGREYEVWPKLMSEWLLRNFDGLDSLEAYMALEEDLKRIREDNPQLEKKRFLTPRTDKPRTFIMNGCSLAPLKYEASNDNVVSFQMCPDFTGSPFYPQNQQVKYSMAPMLPCKDFGLSGLRSLNRTMGGGFTETFAFGGAAPKEQSGGEKCVLKEPSSPFALPYAVGISSWAAGGALNQARGPEW
;
A
#
# COMPACT_ATOMS: atom_id res chain seq x y z
N MET A 1 19.35 18.63 37.28
CA MET A 1 19.81 17.25 37.05
C MET A 1 18.61 16.34 37.17
N GLY A 2 17.92 16.09 36.06
CA GLY A 2 16.82 15.13 35.97
C GLY A 2 17.14 14.22 34.80
N GLN A 3 17.47 12.96 35.08
CA GLN A 3 17.84 11.97 34.09
C GLN A 3 16.62 11.64 33.23
N CYS A 4 16.71 12.01 31.95
CA CYS A 4 15.83 11.52 30.91
C CYS A 4 16.19 10.04 30.68
N THR A 5 15.37 9.13 31.17
CA THR A 5 15.51 7.69 30.91
C THR A 5 15.15 7.43 29.46
N SER A 6 16.17 7.22 28.64
CA SER A 6 16.04 6.74 27.27
C SER A 6 15.43 5.33 27.27
N ALA A 7 14.17 5.21 26.85
CA ALA A 7 13.61 3.92 26.51
C ALA A 7 14.37 3.37 25.29
N SER A 8 15.18 2.33 25.51
CA SER A 8 15.87 1.67 24.40
C SER A 8 14.84 0.94 23.55
N THR A 9 14.58 1.44 22.34
CA THR A 9 13.89 0.70 21.28
C THR A 9 14.82 -0.40 20.78
N LYS A 10 14.88 -1.51 21.50
CA LYS A 10 15.29 -2.78 20.90
C LYS A 10 14.25 -3.07 19.83
N SER A 11 14.66 -3.10 18.56
CA SER A 11 13.84 -3.64 17.48
C SER A 11 13.41 -5.04 17.91
N GLU A 12 12.14 -5.20 18.29
CA GLU A 12 11.57 -6.53 18.46
C GLU A 12 11.66 -7.21 17.10
N LYS A 13 12.66 -8.10 16.96
CA LYS A 13 12.74 -9.00 15.82
C LYS A 13 11.41 -9.76 15.80
N TYR A 14 10.63 -9.53 14.74
CA TYR A 14 9.39 -10.24 14.46
C TYR A 14 9.57 -11.72 14.79
N ARG A 15 8.79 -12.22 15.77
CA ARG A 15 8.80 -13.64 16.12
C ARG A 15 8.03 -14.39 15.02
N PRO A 16 8.60 -15.46 14.44
CA PRO A 16 7.87 -16.29 13.48
C PRO A 16 6.59 -16.83 14.12
N LEU A 17 5.45 -16.66 13.45
CA LEU A 17 4.13 -17.09 13.93
C LEU A 17 3.79 -18.50 13.43
N GLY A 18 4.47 -18.99 12.39
CA GLY A 18 4.46 -20.36 11.88
C GLY A 18 5.60 -20.62 10.87
N GLU A 19 5.67 -21.82 10.28
CA GLU A 19 6.59 -22.06 9.16
C GLU A 19 5.96 -21.68 7.81
N VAL A 20 4.63 -21.76 7.72
CA VAL A 20 3.88 -21.62 6.46
C VAL A 20 2.50 -21.00 6.69
N PHE A 21 2.01 -20.28 5.68
CA PHE A 21 0.64 -19.84 5.54
C PHE A 21 -0.07 -20.66 4.45
N ARG A 22 -1.39 -20.81 4.57
CA ARG A 22 -2.28 -21.37 3.55
C ARG A 22 -3.15 -20.25 3.01
N ALA A 23 -3.05 -19.99 1.73
CA ALA A 23 -3.79 -18.91 1.08
C ALA A 23 -4.21 -19.30 -0.33
N LYS A 24 -5.20 -18.59 -0.86
CA LYS A 24 -5.54 -18.63 -2.28
C LYS A 24 -4.43 -17.96 -3.09
N VAL A 25 -4.09 -18.60 -4.20
CA VAL A 25 -3.20 -18.05 -5.21
C VAL A 25 -3.92 -18.14 -6.54
N LEU A 26 -4.05 -17.01 -7.21
CA LEU A 26 -4.60 -16.95 -8.56
C LEU A 26 -3.45 -17.07 -9.55
N PRO A 27 -3.53 -18.04 -10.49
CA PRO A 27 -2.43 -18.42 -11.34
C PRO A 27 -2.10 -17.38 -12.39
N VAL A 28 -0.96 -17.65 -13.03
CA VAL A 28 -0.53 -16.93 -14.21
C VAL A 28 -1.07 -17.53 -15.49
N HIS A 29 -1.75 -16.68 -16.27
CA HIS A 29 -2.31 -17.00 -17.58
C HIS A 29 -3.26 -18.21 -17.54
N GLY A 30 -4.37 -18.05 -16.82
CA GLY A 30 -5.55 -18.90 -16.95
C GLY A 30 -6.81 -18.07 -17.19
N ASP A 31 -7.87 -18.71 -17.69
CA ASP A 31 -9.23 -18.15 -17.70
C ASP A 31 -9.77 -18.13 -16.26
N VAL A 32 -9.18 -17.28 -15.43
CA VAL A 32 -9.54 -17.11 -14.03
C VAL A 32 -10.23 -15.77 -13.85
N GLU A 33 -11.38 -15.81 -13.22
CA GLU A 33 -12.09 -14.62 -12.81
C GLU A 33 -11.22 -13.83 -11.82
N LEU A 34 -10.80 -12.63 -12.23
CA LEU A 34 -9.94 -11.79 -11.42
C LEU A 34 -10.71 -11.27 -10.18
N PRO A 35 -10.01 -10.99 -9.08
CA PRO A 35 -10.62 -10.36 -7.90
C PRO A 35 -11.34 -9.07 -8.29
N GLY A 36 -12.55 -8.89 -7.77
CA GLY A 36 -13.40 -7.76 -8.14
C GLY A 36 -14.04 -7.87 -9.52
N ALA A 37 -14.28 -9.07 -10.06
CA ALA A 37 -15.07 -9.23 -11.27
C ALA A 37 -16.50 -8.68 -11.16
N GLY A 38 -17.15 -8.47 -12.31
CA GLY A 38 -18.51 -7.95 -12.39
C GLY A 38 -18.67 -6.47 -11.98
N ILE A 39 -17.60 -5.66 -12.08
CA ILE A 39 -17.66 -4.20 -11.89
C ILE A 39 -18.41 -3.57 -13.07
N ASN A 40 -19.46 -2.80 -12.78
CA ASN A 40 -20.17 -1.99 -13.76
C ASN A 40 -19.69 -0.53 -13.72
N VAL A 41 -19.54 0.03 -12.52
CA VAL A 41 -19.13 1.43 -12.31
C VAL A 41 -17.95 1.50 -11.34
N GLY A 42 -16.80 1.93 -11.86
CA GLY A 42 -15.60 2.17 -11.09
C GLY A 42 -15.18 3.64 -11.11
N LEU A 43 -14.54 4.10 -10.03
CA LEU A 43 -13.94 5.42 -9.95
C LEU A 43 -12.41 5.32 -9.89
N CYS A 44 -11.73 6.12 -10.72
CA CYS A 44 -10.27 6.21 -10.75
C CYS A 44 -9.77 7.47 -10.03
N ALA A 45 -9.10 7.31 -8.89
CA ALA A 45 -8.49 8.38 -8.11
C ALA A 45 -6.99 8.51 -8.43
N SER A 46 -6.67 9.49 -9.28
CA SER A 46 -5.30 9.71 -9.76
C SER A 46 -4.31 10.18 -8.68
N GLY A 47 -3.02 10.11 -9.01
CA GLY A 47 -1.93 10.55 -8.15
C GLY A 47 -1.63 12.05 -8.22
N GLY A 48 -0.76 12.52 -7.32
CA GLY A 48 -0.36 13.92 -7.23
C GLY A 48 -0.19 14.47 -5.81
N GLY A 49 0.17 13.60 -4.86
CA GLY A 49 0.37 13.96 -3.45
C GLY A 49 -0.83 14.67 -2.83
N CYS A 50 -0.58 15.66 -1.96
CA CYS A 50 -1.64 16.38 -1.24
C CYS A 50 -2.68 17.01 -2.16
N ARG A 51 -2.28 17.49 -3.36
CA ARG A 51 -3.20 18.09 -4.33
C ARG A 51 -4.26 17.08 -4.79
N ALA A 52 -3.82 15.87 -5.15
CA ALA A 52 -4.73 14.82 -5.57
C ALA A 52 -5.60 14.31 -4.43
N MET A 53 -5.05 14.26 -3.20
CA MET A 53 -5.82 13.94 -2.00
C MET A 53 -6.94 14.97 -1.77
N SER A 54 -6.62 16.27 -1.75
CA SER A 54 -7.62 17.34 -1.58
C SER A 54 -8.70 17.32 -2.67
N PHE A 55 -8.29 17.12 -3.93
CA PHE A 55 -9.23 16.97 -5.04
C PHE A 55 -10.16 15.77 -4.84
N SER A 56 -9.59 14.60 -4.50
CA SER A 56 -10.35 13.37 -4.29
C SER A 56 -11.32 13.50 -3.12
N THR A 57 -10.94 14.20 -2.03
CA THR A 57 -11.84 14.49 -0.91
C THR A 57 -13.07 15.29 -1.37
N GLY A 58 -12.88 16.30 -2.23
CA GLY A 58 -14.00 17.06 -2.80
C GLY A 58 -14.90 16.22 -3.71
N VAL A 59 -14.31 15.35 -4.53
CA VAL A 59 -15.06 14.41 -5.38
C VAL A 59 -15.88 13.44 -4.52
N TYR A 60 -15.28 12.79 -3.54
CA TYR A 60 -16.00 11.86 -2.66
C TYR A 60 -17.10 12.54 -1.87
N ARG A 61 -16.86 13.76 -1.38
CA ARG A 61 -17.88 14.59 -0.73
C ARG A 61 -19.09 14.80 -1.64
N ALA A 62 -18.88 15.21 -2.88
CA ALA A 62 -19.97 15.41 -3.83
C ALA A 62 -20.71 14.10 -4.16
N LEU A 63 -19.97 13.00 -4.35
CA LEU A 63 -20.58 11.69 -4.63
C LEU A 63 -21.36 11.15 -3.42
N ASN A 64 -20.92 11.45 -2.20
CA ASN A 64 -21.64 11.09 -0.98
C ASN A 64 -22.95 11.88 -0.87
N GLU A 65 -22.93 13.19 -1.12
CA GLU A 65 -24.13 14.03 -1.13
C GLU A 65 -25.16 13.58 -2.17
N LEU A 66 -24.69 13.21 -3.36
CA LEU A 66 -25.54 12.71 -4.43
C LEU A 66 -26.01 11.26 -4.22
N GLU A 67 -25.65 10.64 -3.09
CA GLU A 67 -25.97 9.24 -2.75
C GLU A 67 -25.55 8.25 -3.85
N VAL A 68 -24.44 8.53 -4.53
CA VAL A 68 -23.85 7.67 -5.57
C VAL A 68 -22.57 7.00 -5.11
N LEU A 69 -21.91 7.50 -4.05
CA LEU A 69 -20.68 6.92 -3.54
C LEU A 69 -20.82 5.43 -3.17
N GLY A 70 -21.91 5.08 -2.48
CA GLY A 70 -22.24 3.69 -2.12
C GLY A 70 -22.74 2.83 -3.28
N LYS A 71 -22.95 3.41 -4.47
CA LYS A 71 -23.37 2.70 -5.70
C LYS A 71 -22.19 2.37 -6.61
N LEU A 72 -20.99 2.84 -6.29
CA LEU A 72 -19.78 2.45 -7.03
C LEU A 72 -19.44 1.00 -6.67
N ASP A 73 -19.06 0.21 -7.67
CA ASP A 73 -18.58 -1.16 -7.46
C ASP A 73 -17.11 -1.17 -7.05
N ALA A 74 -16.32 -0.22 -7.57
CA ALA A 74 -14.89 -0.18 -7.36
C ALA A 74 -14.28 1.21 -7.24
N ILE A 75 -13.17 1.30 -6.49
CA ILE A 75 -12.24 2.42 -6.52
C ILE A 75 -10.86 1.90 -6.94
N SER A 76 -10.28 2.49 -7.97
CA SER A 76 -8.88 2.29 -8.37
C SER A 76 -8.10 3.57 -8.09
N SER A 77 -6.98 3.48 -7.38
CA SER A 77 -6.29 4.65 -6.85
C SER A 77 -4.78 4.56 -7.02
N VAL A 78 -4.10 5.71 -7.05
CA VAL A 78 -2.64 5.80 -6.96
C VAL A 78 -2.22 7.07 -6.21
N SER A 79 -1.12 7.02 -5.46
CA SER A 79 -0.50 8.16 -4.77
C SER A 79 -1.50 8.93 -3.88
N GLY A 80 -1.62 10.25 -4.04
CA GLY A 80 -2.56 11.08 -3.29
C GLY A 80 -4.02 10.62 -3.38
N GLY A 81 -4.43 10.01 -4.50
CA GLY A 81 -5.72 9.35 -4.63
C GLY A 81 -5.84 8.16 -3.68
N THR A 82 -4.79 7.34 -3.55
CA THR A 82 -4.73 6.23 -2.58
C THR A 82 -4.75 6.73 -1.15
N TRP A 83 -4.08 7.83 -0.82
CA TRP A 83 -4.10 8.43 0.53
C TRP A 83 -5.53 8.74 1.00
N CYS A 84 -6.30 9.38 0.11
CA CYS A 84 -7.71 9.70 0.35
C CYS A 84 -8.57 8.43 0.40
N SER A 85 -8.41 7.56 -0.61
CA SER A 85 -9.23 6.36 -0.77
C SER A 85 -9.03 5.35 0.36
N SER A 86 -7.80 5.14 0.85
CA SER A 86 -7.54 4.20 1.93
C SER A 86 -8.24 4.61 3.22
N ILE A 87 -8.26 5.90 3.54
CA ILE A 87 -8.99 6.39 4.71
C ILE A 87 -10.49 6.19 4.49
N LEU A 88 -11.02 6.59 3.34
CA LEU A 88 -12.43 6.39 3.00
C LEU A 88 -12.86 4.92 3.11
N MET A 89 -12.02 3.99 2.64
CA MET A 89 -12.31 2.57 2.57
C MET A 89 -12.21 1.87 3.92
N PHE A 90 -11.35 2.32 4.85
CA PHE A 90 -11.06 1.56 6.08
C PHE A 90 -11.40 2.28 7.39
N ALA A 91 -11.47 3.62 7.41
CA ALA A 91 -11.60 4.37 8.65
C ALA A 91 -12.99 4.23 9.27
N ARG A 92 -13.07 3.60 10.44
CA ARG A 92 -14.30 3.46 11.24
C ARG A 92 -14.31 4.36 12.47
N GLU A 93 -13.14 4.69 12.98
CA GLU A 93 -12.95 5.55 14.14
C GLU A 93 -11.87 6.59 13.88
N PHE A 94 -12.03 7.78 14.47
CA PHE A 94 -11.03 8.84 14.50
C PHE A 94 -10.78 9.24 15.95
N LYS A 95 -9.53 9.14 16.41
CA LYS A 95 -9.10 9.43 17.79
C LYS A 95 -9.97 8.72 18.85
N GLY A 96 -10.36 7.47 18.57
CA GLY A 96 -11.13 6.61 19.49
C GLY A 96 -12.65 6.88 19.51
N ALA A 97 -13.17 7.69 18.60
CA ALA A 97 -14.59 7.89 18.41
C ALA A 97 -15.04 7.32 17.06
N PRO A 98 -16.18 6.60 16.97
CA PRO A 98 -16.78 6.21 15.71
C PRO A 98 -17.00 7.41 14.79
N ILE A 99 -16.83 7.20 13.47
CA ILE A 99 -17.04 8.25 12.47
C ILE A 99 -17.94 7.78 11.31
N GLU A 100 -18.86 8.66 10.96
CA GLU A 100 -19.69 8.52 9.78
C GLU A 100 -19.02 9.09 8.53
N THR A 101 -19.47 8.64 7.35
CA THR A 101 -18.90 9.09 6.07
C THR A 101 -19.09 10.60 5.87
N SER A 102 -20.21 11.15 6.32
CA SER A 102 -20.51 12.58 6.25
C SER A 102 -19.61 13.41 7.17
N GLU A 103 -19.22 12.89 8.33
CA GLU A 103 -18.27 13.55 9.24
C GLU A 103 -16.85 13.51 8.67
N LEU A 104 -16.47 12.36 8.07
CA LEU A 104 -15.17 12.19 7.43
C LEU A 104 -14.97 13.16 6.27
N LEU A 105 -15.97 13.27 5.39
CA LEU A 105 -15.90 14.06 4.15
C LEU A 105 -16.31 15.53 4.37
N GLY A 106 -17.17 15.79 5.35
CA GLY A 106 -17.77 17.10 5.62
C GLY A 106 -18.90 17.47 4.68
N LYS A 107 -19.51 18.63 4.94
CA LYS A 107 -20.61 19.18 4.14
C LYS A 107 -20.14 19.64 2.77
N VAL A 108 -21.01 19.57 1.78
CA VAL A 108 -20.80 20.18 0.45
C VAL A 108 -20.51 21.66 0.59
N THR A 109 -19.53 22.12 -0.17
CA THR A 109 -19.14 23.52 -0.22
C THR A 109 -19.85 24.18 -1.40
N ILE A 110 -20.65 25.21 -1.14
CA ILE A 110 -21.26 26.03 -2.18
C ILE A 110 -20.25 27.11 -2.57
N PRO A 111 -19.82 27.23 -3.84
CA PRO A 111 -18.79 28.20 -4.22
C PRO A 111 -19.11 29.65 -3.86
N ALA A 112 -20.39 30.02 -3.81
CA ALA A 112 -20.84 31.36 -3.41
C ALA A 112 -20.60 31.66 -1.92
N ASP A 113 -20.46 30.64 -1.07
CA ASP A 113 -20.25 30.77 0.37
C ASP A 113 -18.76 30.83 0.75
N LEU A 114 -17.85 30.68 -0.23
CA LEU A 114 -16.41 30.72 -0.04
C LEU A 114 -15.93 32.16 0.27
N THR A 115 -15.87 32.48 1.55
CA THR A 115 -15.37 33.76 2.08
C THR A 115 -14.11 33.56 2.93
N MET A 116 -13.39 34.65 3.25
CA MET A 116 -12.25 34.57 4.17
C MET A 116 -12.68 34.14 5.58
N GLU A 117 -13.92 34.44 5.96
CA GLU A 117 -14.55 33.97 7.19
C GLU A 117 -14.79 32.46 7.16
N ALA A 118 -15.28 31.91 6.05
CA ALA A 118 -15.48 30.46 5.88
C ALA A 118 -14.16 29.68 6.00
N LEU A 119 -13.02 30.27 5.63
CA LEU A 119 -11.70 29.65 5.82
C LEU A 119 -11.27 29.51 7.30
N LYS A 120 -11.96 30.16 8.23
CA LYS A 120 -11.69 30.06 9.68
C LYS A 120 -12.46 28.92 10.34
N GLU A 121 -13.41 28.30 9.63
CA GLU A 121 -14.19 27.19 10.14
C GLU A 121 -13.36 25.91 10.26
N GLU A 122 -13.82 25.00 11.12
CA GLU A 122 -13.17 23.70 11.30
C GLU A 122 -13.29 22.87 10.01
N VAL A 123 -12.14 22.37 9.54
CA VAL A 123 -12.09 21.58 8.31
C VAL A 123 -12.57 20.15 8.58
N PRO A 124 -13.23 19.50 7.61
CA PRO A 124 -13.61 18.10 7.73
C PRO A 124 -12.40 17.20 7.98
N LEU A 125 -12.62 16.07 8.67
CA LEU A 125 -11.54 15.22 9.17
C LEU A 125 -10.54 14.83 8.07
N LEU A 126 -11.04 14.36 6.91
CA LEU A 126 -10.20 13.94 5.79
C LEU A 126 -9.42 15.09 5.13
N SER A 127 -9.88 16.34 5.28
CA SER A 127 -9.23 17.53 4.69
C SER A 127 -8.08 18.06 5.54
N GLY A 128 -8.05 17.74 6.84
CA GLY A 128 -7.05 18.23 7.81
C GLY A 128 -6.23 17.13 8.49
N VAL A 129 -6.22 15.92 7.93
CA VAL A 129 -5.73 14.74 8.66
C VAL A 129 -4.21 14.59 8.75
N VAL A 130 -3.46 15.38 7.98
CA VAL A 130 -1.99 15.29 7.97
C VAL A 130 -1.39 15.80 9.27
N ASN A 131 -0.47 15.03 9.83
CA ASN A 131 0.11 15.28 11.14
C ASN A 131 1.44 16.02 11.04
N GLY A 132 1.36 17.35 10.92
CA GLY A 132 2.54 18.22 10.90
C GLY A 132 3.31 18.18 9.58
N ASP A 133 4.56 18.65 9.64
CA ASP A 133 5.44 18.78 8.48
C ASP A 133 6.10 17.44 8.13
N SER A 134 5.82 16.94 6.93
CA SER A 134 6.34 15.66 6.45
C SER A 134 7.87 15.65 6.33
N SER A 135 8.50 16.78 6.01
CA SER A 135 9.96 16.87 5.87
C SER A 135 10.67 16.64 7.21
N THR A 136 10.09 17.12 8.30
CA THR A 136 10.58 16.94 9.66
C THR A 136 10.52 15.46 10.07
N ILE A 137 9.40 14.80 9.78
CA ILE A 137 9.21 13.37 10.06
C ILE A 137 10.19 12.53 9.22
N VAL A 138 10.32 12.82 7.91
CA VAL A 138 11.26 12.12 7.03
C VAL A 138 12.70 12.22 7.52
N LYS A 139 13.14 13.41 7.96
CA LYS A 139 14.50 13.60 8.50
C LYS A 139 14.74 12.75 9.74
N ALA A 140 13.82 12.77 10.70
CA ALA A 140 13.92 11.98 11.92
C ALA A 140 13.97 10.47 11.61
N LEU A 141 13.09 9.99 10.73
CA LEU A 141 13.04 8.58 10.33
C LEU A 141 14.29 8.15 9.56
N LEU A 142 14.84 9.00 8.68
CA LEU A 142 16.10 8.70 7.97
C LEU A 142 17.27 8.55 8.95
N GLU A 143 17.35 9.39 9.98
CA GLU A 143 18.36 9.28 11.03
C GLU A 143 18.21 7.98 11.83
N GLU A 144 16.99 7.65 12.28
CA GLU A 144 16.69 6.41 13.02
C GLU A 144 17.03 5.15 12.20
N HIS A 145 16.66 5.14 10.92
CA HIS A 145 16.80 3.96 10.06
C HIS A 145 18.14 3.87 9.33
N LYS A 146 19.08 4.77 9.65
CA LYS A 146 20.41 4.84 9.02
C LYS A 146 20.30 4.95 7.49
N GLY A 147 19.35 5.75 7.01
CA GLY A 147 19.16 6.00 5.58
C GLY A 147 18.44 4.89 4.81
N ARG A 148 17.86 3.86 5.48
CA ARG A 148 17.06 2.81 4.79
C ARG A 148 15.69 3.35 4.39
N GLU A 149 15.60 4.08 3.30
CA GLU A 149 14.40 4.83 2.91
C GLU A 149 13.18 3.97 2.61
N TYR A 150 13.38 2.72 2.20
CA TYR A 150 12.29 1.76 1.98
C TYR A 150 11.53 1.42 3.29
N GLU A 151 12.18 1.62 4.45
CA GLU A 151 11.53 1.52 5.78
C GLU A 151 10.92 2.86 6.21
N VAL A 152 11.49 3.97 5.74
CA VAL A 152 11.07 5.34 6.10
C VAL A 152 9.72 5.69 5.49
N TRP A 153 9.49 5.39 4.22
CA TRP A 153 8.28 5.89 3.54
C TRP A 153 6.97 5.28 4.06
N PRO A 154 6.85 3.96 4.29
CA PRO A 154 5.66 3.37 4.93
C PRO A 154 5.45 3.89 6.36
N LYS A 155 6.54 4.09 7.13
CA LYS A 155 6.48 4.70 8.47
C LYS A 155 6.00 6.15 8.42
N LEU A 156 6.44 6.93 7.44
CA LEU A 156 5.92 8.27 7.21
C LEU A 156 4.41 8.20 6.97
N MET A 157 3.92 7.34 6.08
CA MET A 157 2.47 7.25 5.84
C MET A 157 1.69 6.85 7.10
N SER A 158 2.23 5.90 7.88
CA SER A 158 1.69 5.50 9.18
C SER A 158 1.54 6.71 10.13
N GLU A 159 2.64 7.42 10.40
CA GLU A 159 2.66 8.53 11.39
C GLU A 159 2.01 9.81 10.88
N TRP A 160 2.25 10.16 9.62
CA TRP A 160 1.84 11.43 9.05
C TRP A 160 0.36 11.42 8.65
N LEU A 161 -0.12 10.33 8.06
CA LEU A 161 -1.45 10.28 7.45
C LEU A 161 -2.44 9.43 8.23
N LEU A 162 -2.02 8.26 8.73
CA LEU A 162 -2.94 7.21 9.17
C LEU A 162 -3.15 7.16 10.70
N ARG A 163 -2.22 7.68 11.51
CA ARG A 163 -2.19 7.52 12.99
C ARG A 163 -3.43 7.95 13.76
N ASN A 164 -4.26 8.82 13.19
CA ASN A 164 -5.46 9.30 13.88
C ASN A 164 -6.67 8.37 13.67
N PHE A 165 -6.56 7.38 12.78
CA PHE A 165 -7.61 6.40 12.52
C PHE A 165 -7.21 5.06 13.13
N ASP A 166 -8.13 4.44 13.87
CA ASP A 166 -7.82 3.24 14.63
C ASP A 166 -7.23 2.12 13.75
N GLY A 167 -5.96 1.81 14.03
CA GLY A 167 -5.17 0.73 13.43
C GLY A 167 -4.76 0.90 11.97
N LEU A 168 -5.16 1.97 11.28
CA LEU A 168 -4.73 2.18 9.88
C LEU A 168 -3.22 2.43 9.78
N ASP A 169 -2.62 2.94 10.84
CA ASP A 169 -1.19 3.19 11.00
C ASP A 169 -0.38 1.94 11.34
N SER A 170 -1.03 0.85 11.72
CA SER A 170 -0.35 -0.36 12.16
C SER A 170 0.46 -0.98 11.03
N LEU A 171 1.76 -1.17 11.26
CA LEU A 171 2.64 -1.95 10.39
C LEU A 171 2.53 -3.47 10.63
N GLU A 172 1.70 -3.90 11.58
CA GLU A 172 1.51 -5.29 11.97
C GLU A 172 0.12 -5.84 11.64
N ALA A 173 -0.79 -4.97 11.19
CA ALA A 173 -2.11 -5.38 10.77
C ALA A 173 -2.08 -5.98 9.36
N TYR A 174 -2.83 -7.06 9.17
CA TYR A 174 -3.08 -7.66 7.86
C TYR A 174 -4.25 -6.96 7.17
N MET A 175 -4.39 -7.17 5.86
CA MET A 175 -5.58 -6.80 5.10
C MET A 175 -6.25 -8.06 4.55
N ALA A 176 -7.58 -8.06 4.56
CA ALA A 176 -8.44 -9.10 4.00
C ALA A 176 -9.86 -8.53 3.75
N LEU A 177 -10.73 -9.31 3.13
CA LEU A 177 -12.17 -9.05 3.16
C LEU A 177 -12.79 -9.63 4.44
N GLU A 178 -13.89 -9.03 4.89
CA GLU A 178 -14.61 -9.48 6.10
C GLU A 178 -15.13 -10.91 5.93
N GLU A 179 -15.71 -11.24 4.77
CA GLU A 179 -16.23 -12.58 4.48
C GLU A 179 -15.16 -13.69 4.52
N ASP A 180 -13.89 -13.34 4.30
CA ASP A 180 -12.79 -14.31 4.25
C ASP A 180 -12.14 -14.57 5.61
N LEU A 181 -12.33 -13.71 6.61
CA LEU A 181 -11.60 -13.78 7.88
C LEU A 181 -11.77 -15.12 8.60
N LYS A 182 -12.99 -15.68 8.60
CA LYS A 182 -13.27 -16.96 9.24
C LYS A 182 -12.42 -18.07 8.61
N ARG A 183 -12.45 -18.20 7.28
CA ARG A 183 -11.67 -19.20 6.54
C ARG A 183 -10.17 -18.98 6.77
N ILE A 184 -9.70 -17.74 6.66
CA ILE A 184 -8.27 -17.41 6.83
C ILE A 184 -7.76 -17.89 8.19
N ARG A 185 -8.53 -17.67 9.26
CA ARG A 185 -8.17 -18.09 10.63
C ARG A 185 -8.25 -19.60 10.83
N GLU A 186 -9.26 -20.26 10.24
CA GLU A 186 -9.36 -21.73 10.26
C GLU A 186 -8.16 -22.40 9.57
N ASP A 187 -7.74 -21.87 8.41
CA ASP A 187 -6.61 -22.40 7.64
C ASP A 187 -5.24 -21.98 8.22
N ASN A 188 -5.21 -20.90 9.02
CA ASN A 188 -4.03 -20.32 9.65
C ASN A 188 -4.28 -19.96 11.13
N PRO A 189 -4.38 -20.95 12.04
CA PRO A 189 -4.69 -20.71 13.45
C PRO A 189 -3.73 -19.74 14.16
N GLN A 190 -2.50 -19.60 13.66
CA GLN A 190 -1.53 -18.63 14.15
C GLN A 190 -1.94 -17.16 13.96
N LEU A 191 -2.93 -16.89 13.09
CA LEU A 191 -3.46 -15.55 12.82
C LEU A 191 -4.71 -15.21 13.66
N GLU A 192 -5.17 -16.11 14.53
CA GLU A 192 -6.43 -15.95 15.29
C GLU A 192 -6.48 -14.63 16.07
N LYS A 193 -5.38 -14.26 16.73
CA LYS A 193 -5.27 -13.04 17.54
C LYS A 193 -4.72 -11.83 16.76
N LYS A 194 -4.51 -11.98 15.45
CA LYS A 194 -3.95 -10.90 14.63
C LYS A 194 -5.05 -9.97 14.15
N ARG A 195 -4.70 -8.69 14.08
CA ARG A 195 -5.58 -7.65 13.58
C ARG A 195 -5.66 -7.73 12.06
N PHE A 196 -6.88 -7.68 11.54
CA PHE A 196 -7.16 -7.53 10.12
C PHE A 196 -7.89 -6.21 9.91
N LEU A 197 -7.42 -5.41 8.95
CA LEU A 197 -8.15 -4.28 8.41
C LEU A 197 -9.02 -4.79 7.27
N THR A 198 -10.33 -4.65 7.42
CA THR A 198 -11.31 -4.98 6.39
C THR A 198 -11.93 -3.69 5.85
N PRO A 199 -12.20 -3.57 4.54
CA PRO A 199 -12.94 -2.44 4.01
C PRO A 199 -14.29 -2.27 4.71
N ARG A 200 -14.76 -1.03 4.84
CA ARG A 200 -16.10 -0.76 5.35
C ARG A 200 -17.14 -1.32 4.37
N THR A 201 -18.20 -1.91 4.90
CA THR A 201 -19.27 -2.53 4.10
C THR A 201 -20.18 -1.50 3.41
N ASP A 202 -20.16 -0.25 3.86
CA ASP A 202 -20.88 0.90 3.27
C ASP A 202 -20.05 1.61 2.18
N LYS A 203 -19.03 0.94 1.64
CA LYS A 203 -18.12 1.45 0.60
C LYS A 203 -18.04 0.48 -0.58
N PRO A 204 -17.48 0.93 -1.72
CA PRO A 204 -17.36 0.08 -2.90
C PRO A 204 -16.67 -1.24 -2.57
N ARG A 205 -17.21 -2.35 -3.09
CA ARG A 205 -16.74 -3.69 -2.73
C ARG A 205 -15.29 -3.96 -3.15
N THR A 206 -14.83 -3.31 -4.21
CA THR A 206 -13.47 -3.50 -4.73
C THR A 206 -12.63 -2.24 -4.53
N PHE A 207 -11.44 -2.41 -3.94
CA PHE A 207 -10.48 -1.32 -3.79
C PHE A 207 -9.10 -1.73 -4.28
N ILE A 208 -8.62 -1.02 -5.30
CA ILE A 208 -7.34 -1.28 -5.96
C ILE A 208 -6.40 -0.12 -5.64
N MET A 209 -5.31 -0.40 -4.95
CA MET A 209 -4.20 0.52 -4.78
C MET A 209 -3.12 0.15 -5.79
N ASN A 210 -2.84 1.05 -6.73
CA ASN A 210 -1.88 0.79 -7.79
C ASN A 210 -0.49 1.25 -7.39
N GLY A 211 0.50 0.51 -7.86
CA GLY A 211 1.91 0.83 -7.80
C GLY A 211 2.64 0.19 -8.98
N CYS A 212 3.96 0.13 -8.88
CA CYS A 212 4.76 -0.58 -9.85
C CYS A 212 5.94 -1.28 -9.18
N SER A 213 6.30 -2.43 -9.73
CA SER A 213 7.57 -3.07 -9.44
C SER A 213 8.63 -2.49 -10.37
N LEU A 214 9.62 -1.84 -9.77
CA LEU A 214 10.76 -1.27 -10.46
C LEU A 214 11.88 -2.32 -10.63
N ALA A 215 12.95 -1.94 -11.32
CA ALA A 215 14.13 -2.78 -11.42
C ALA A 215 14.72 -3.14 -10.05
N PRO A 216 15.27 -4.35 -9.87
CA PRO A 216 16.01 -4.70 -8.67
C PRO A 216 17.17 -3.72 -8.42
N LEU A 217 17.64 -3.64 -7.17
CA LEU A 217 18.82 -2.84 -6.82
C LEU A 217 19.99 -3.16 -7.75
N LYS A 218 20.72 -2.11 -8.18
CA LYS A 218 21.85 -2.15 -9.15
C LYS A 218 21.44 -2.30 -10.62
N TYR A 219 20.14 -2.40 -10.91
CA TYR A 219 19.63 -2.45 -12.27
C TYR A 219 18.85 -1.19 -12.62
N GLU A 220 18.87 -0.85 -13.90
CA GLU A 220 18.18 0.31 -14.43
C GLU A 220 16.70 0.02 -14.63
N ALA A 221 15.84 0.84 -14.04
CA ALA A 221 14.42 0.88 -14.35
C ALA A 221 14.19 1.71 -15.63
N SER A 222 13.42 1.16 -16.57
CA SER A 222 13.00 1.82 -17.81
C SER A 222 11.51 1.52 -18.07
N ASN A 223 10.92 2.23 -19.03
CA ASN A 223 9.53 1.97 -19.43
C ASN A 223 9.29 0.53 -19.92
N ASP A 224 10.35 -0.18 -20.34
CA ASP A 224 10.25 -1.54 -20.86
C ASP A 224 10.32 -2.63 -19.78
N ASN A 225 10.74 -2.28 -18.55
CA ASN A 225 11.00 -3.26 -17.50
C ASN A 225 10.31 -2.96 -16.16
N VAL A 226 9.49 -1.91 -16.11
CA VAL A 226 8.60 -1.62 -14.98
C VAL A 226 7.32 -2.44 -15.13
N VAL A 227 6.91 -3.09 -14.05
CA VAL A 227 5.75 -3.99 -14.04
C VAL A 227 4.65 -3.37 -13.19
N SER A 228 3.41 -3.38 -13.67
CA SER A 228 2.27 -2.94 -12.87
C SER A 228 2.17 -3.79 -11.60
N PHE A 229 1.82 -3.17 -10.48
CA PHE A 229 1.64 -3.85 -9.22
C PHE A 229 0.34 -3.36 -8.58
N GLN A 230 -0.52 -4.31 -8.18
CA GLN A 230 -1.81 -4.03 -7.59
C GLN A 230 -1.83 -4.57 -6.18
N MET A 231 -2.36 -3.76 -5.27
CA MET A 231 -2.49 -4.06 -3.85
C MET A 231 -3.94 -3.83 -3.48
N CYS A 232 -4.65 -4.90 -3.19
CA CYS A 232 -6.05 -4.85 -2.78
C CYS A 232 -6.18 -5.49 -1.39
N PRO A 233 -7.30 -5.27 -0.67
CA PRO A 233 -7.52 -5.93 0.62
C PRO A 233 -7.58 -7.46 0.49
N ASP A 234 -8.14 -7.97 -0.60
CA ASP A 234 -8.26 -9.39 -0.93
C ASP A 234 -6.95 -9.96 -1.50
N PHE A 235 -6.45 -9.37 -2.59
CA PHE A 235 -5.36 -9.92 -3.38
C PHE A 235 -4.29 -8.87 -3.72
N THR A 236 -3.03 -9.28 -3.69
CA THR A 236 -1.89 -8.44 -4.05
C THR A 236 -1.00 -9.17 -5.06
N GLY A 237 -0.53 -8.46 -6.08
CA GLY A 237 0.25 -9.05 -7.15
C GLY A 237 0.23 -8.26 -8.44
N SER A 238 0.42 -8.95 -9.55
CA SER A 238 0.33 -8.36 -10.88
C SER A 238 -0.34 -9.38 -11.78
N PRO A 239 -1.47 -9.05 -12.42
CA PRO A 239 -2.29 -10.04 -13.14
C PRO A 239 -1.60 -10.65 -14.34
N PHE A 240 -0.58 -10.00 -14.90
CA PHE A 240 0.00 -10.38 -16.19
C PHE A 240 1.52 -10.42 -16.11
N TYR A 241 2.13 -11.33 -16.89
CA TYR A 241 3.53 -11.17 -17.27
C TYR A 241 3.63 -10.04 -18.29
N PRO A 242 4.52 -9.06 -18.10
CA PRO A 242 4.81 -8.06 -19.12
C PRO A 242 5.14 -8.74 -20.45
N GLN A 243 4.34 -8.47 -21.48
CA GLN A 243 4.53 -9.01 -22.84
C GLN A 243 4.59 -10.56 -22.91
N ASN A 244 4.06 -11.28 -21.91
CA ASN A 244 4.16 -12.74 -21.78
C ASN A 244 5.62 -13.27 -21.79
N GLN A 245 6.58 -12.47 -21.31
CA GLN A 245 8.00 -12.82 -21.29
C GLN A 245 8.64 -12.52 -19.92
N GLN A 246 9.83 -13.08 -19.70
CA GLN A 246 10.67 -12.64 -18.58
C GLN A 246 11.10 -11.20 -18.80
N VAL A 247 11.08 -10.42 -17.73
CA VAL A 247 11.55 -9.03 -17.76
C VAL A 247 13.07 -9.03 -17.71
N LYS A 248 13.66 -8.29 -18.66
CA LYS A 248 15.11 -8.11 -18.76
C LYS A 248 15.51 -6.79 -18.11
N TYR A 249 16.47 -6.86 -17.20
CA TYR A 249 17.07 -5.72 -16.53
C TYR A 249 18.53 -5.56 -16.93
N SER A 250 18.91 -4.34 -17.30
CA SER A 250 20.29 -3.95 -17.57
C SER A 250 20.91 -3.38 -16.31
N MET A 251 22.20 -3.61 -16.10
CA MET A 251 22.92 -3.04 -14.96
C MET A 251 22.98 -1.51 -15.09
N ALA A 252 22.77 -0.79 -13.99
CA ALA A 252 22.80 0.67 -13.99
C ALA A 252 24.22 1.19 -14.33
N PRO A 253 24.38 2.17 -15.23
CA PRO A 253 25.68 2.61 -15.74
C PRO A 253 26.55 3.39 -14.74
N MET A 254 26.04 3.73 -13.54
CA MET A 254 26.66 4.72 -12.65
C MET A 254 27.59 4.16 -11.57
N LEU A 255 28.03 2.90 -11.66
CA LEU A 255 28.98 2.32 -10.70
C LEU A 255 30.23 1.79 -11.40
N PRO A 256 31.41 2.42 -11.21
CA PRO A 256 32.68 1.74 -11.42
C PRO A 256 32.85 0.72 -10.30
N CYS A 257 32.19 -0.43 -10.43
CA CYS A 257 32.34 -1.51 -9.48
C CYS A 257 33.70 -2.17 -9.75
N LYS A 258 34.72 -1.82 -8.95
CA LYS A 258 36.06 -2.42 -9.01
C LYS A 258 36.04 -3.95 -8.82
N ASP A 259 34.94 -4.48 -8.28
CA ASP A 259 34.76 -5.91 -8.00
C ASP A 259 34.12 -6.70 -9.15
N PHE A 260 33.65 -6.04 -10.20
CA PHE A 260 33.22 -6.71 -11.41
C PHE A 260 34.30 -6.53 -12.48
N GLY A 261 35.11 -7.58 -12.67
CA GLY A 261 35.90 -7.70 -13.89
C GLY A 261 35.03 -7.51 -15.14
N LEU A 262 35.66 -7.27 -16.30
CA LEU A 262 35.02 -7.06 -17.61
C LEU A 262 33.98 -8.13 -18.04
N SER A 263 33.76 -9.18 -17.24
CA SER A 263 32.71 -10.20 -17.34
C SER A 263 31.38 -9.86 -16.61
N GLY A 264 31.28 -8.69 -15.97
CA GLY A 264 30.22 -8.30 -15.02
C GLY A 264 28.99 -7.56 -15.56
N LEU A 265 28.95 -7.20 -16.84
CA LEU A 265 27.78 -6.59 -17.50
C LEU A 265 26.70 -7.65 -17.81
N ARG A 266 26.21 -8.37 -16.79
CA ARG A 266 25.20 -9.42 -16.99
C ARG A 266 23.81 -8.84 -16.86
N SER A 267 23.04 -8.90 -17.95
CA SER A 267 21.60 -8.66 -17.89
C SER A 267 20.93 -9.68 -16.98
N LEU A 268 19.95 -9.24 -16.21
CA LEU A 268 19.17 -10.09 -15.32
C LEU A 268 17.80 -10.34 -15.95
N ASN A 269 17.46 -11.61 -16.17
CA ASN A 269 16.10 -11.99 -16.55
C ASN A 269 15.36 -12.47 -15.30
N ARG A 270 14.13 -11.97 -15.09
CA ARG A 270 13.24 -12.40 -14.00
C ARG A 270 11.83 -12.57 -14.51
N THR A 271 11.21 -13.64 -14.06
CA THR A 271 9.74 -13.75 -14.13
C THR A 271 9.16 -12.77 -13.12
N MET A 272 8.36 -11.83 -13.60
CA MET A 272 7.74 -10.79 -12.79
C MET A 272 6.24 -10.77 -13.03
N GLY A 273 5.49 -10.72 -11.93
CA GLY A 273 4.04 -10.68 -11.96
C GLY A 273 3.43 -12.01 -12.36
N GLY A 274 2.30 -11.92 -13.05
CA GLY A 274 1.57 -13.06 -13.54
C GLY A 274 0.46 -13.57 -12.63
N GLY A 275 0.41 -13.28 -11.35
CA GLY A 275 -0.66 -13.82 -10.51
C GLY A 275 -0.91 -12.96 -9.30
N PHE A 276 -1.85 -13.43 -8.49
CA PHE A 276 -2.17 -12.84 -7.22
C PHE A 276 -2.03 -13.85 -6.09
N THR A 277 -1.69 -13.34 -4.92
CA THR A 277 -1.78 -14.07 -3.66
C THR A 277 -2.70 -13.29 -2.74
N GLU A 278 -3.45 -13.96 -1.88
CA GLU A 278 -4.21 -13.25 -0.84
C GLU A 278 -3.28 -12.33 -0.05
N THR A 279 -3.72 -11.09 0.17
CA THR A 279 -2.87 -10.01 0.64
C THR A 279 -2.22 -10.29 2.00
N PHE A 280 -2.91 -11.01 2.90
CA PHE A 280 -2.34 -11.38 4.19
C PHE A 280 -1.11 -12.30 4.10
N ALA A 281 -0.97 -13.05 2.99
CA ALA A 281 0.14 -13.96 2.74
C ALA A 281 1.18 -13.40 1.76
N PHE A 282 1.00 -12.16 1.29
CA PHE A 282 1.94 -11.50 0.40
C PHE A 282 3.23 -11.09 1.14
N GLY A 283 4.36 -11.07 0.41
CA GLY A 283 5.69 -10.66 0.93
C GLY A 283 6.64 -11.81 1.29
N GLY A 284 6.20 -13.07 1.13
CA GLY A 284 7.02 -14.27 1.30
C GLY A 284 7.77 -14.70 0.04
N ALA A 285 8.43 -15.87 0.11
CA ALA A 285 8.99 -16.52 -1.06
C ALA A 285 7.88 -17.00 -2.00
N ALA A 286 8.12 -16.98 -3.31
CA ALA A 286 7.16 -17.46 -4.30
C ALA A 286 6.75 -18.93 -4.05
N PRO A 287 5.48 -19.30 -4.29
CA PRO A 287 5.05 -20.69 -4.19
C PRO A 287 5.84 -21.59 -5.14
N LYS A 288 6.07 -22.84 -4.73
CA LYS A 288 6.68 -23.86 -5.59
C LYS A 288 5.76 -24.23 -6.76
N GLU A 289 4.44 -24.27 -6.51
CA GLU A 289 3.40 -24.53 -7.52
C GLU A 289 2.74 -23.19 -7.89
N GLN A 290 2.93 -22.75 -9.14
CA GLN A 290 2.42 -21.47 -9.65
C GLN A 290 1.15 -21.62 -10.50
N SER A 291 0.57 -22.82 -10.53
CA SER A 291 -0.72 -23.12 -11.16
C SER A 291 -1.93 -22.62 -10.37
N GLY A 292 -1.70 -21.89 -9.27
CA GLY A 292 -2.74 -21.38 -8.39
C GLY A 292 -3.40 -22.47 -7.56
N GLY A 293 -4.41 -22.08 -6.78
CA GLY A 293 -5.18 -22.98 -5.92
C GLY A 293 -5.76 -22.28 -4.70
N GLU A 294 -6.73 -22.94 -4.05
CA GLU A 294 -7.46 -22.37 -2.91
C GLU A 294 -6.70 -22.43 -1.57
N LYS A 295 -5.73 -23.34 -1.45
CA LYS A 295 -4.96 -23.59 -0.21
C LYS A 295 -3.48 -23.83 -0.49
N CYS A 296 -2.88 -22.96 -1.29
CA CYS A 296 -1.46 -23.03 -1.59
C CYS A 296 -0.64 -22.82 -0.31
N VAL A 297 0.39 -23.64 -0.13
CA VAL A 297 1.32 -23.54 1.01
C VAL A 297 2.41 -22.52 0.68
N LEU A 298 2.41 -21.42 1.40
CA LEU A 298 3.33 -20.30 1.23
C LEU A 298 4.23 -20.19 2.45
N LYS A 299 5.48 -19.78 2.24
CA LYS A 299 6.33 -19.42 3.38
C LYS A 299 5.76 -18.16 4.04
N GLU A 300 5.71 -18.15 5.37
CA GLU A 300 5.32 -16.94 6.12
C GLU A 300 6.17 -15.73 5.67
N PRO A 301 5.54 -14.59 5.34
CA PRO A 301 6.28 -13.36 5.07
C PRO A 301 6.99 -12.87 6.32
N SER A 302 8.18 -12.25 6.17
CA SER A 302 8.95 -11.75 7.32
C SER A 302 8.24 -10.67 8.12
N SER A 303 7.25 -10.02 7.52
CA SER A 303 6.37 -9.02 8.13
C SER A 303 5.05 -8.96 7.37
N PRO A 304 3.94 -8.55 8.00
CA PRO A 304 2.67 -8.34 7.30
C PRO A 304 2.80 -7.30 6.19
N PHE A 305 2.12 -7.54 5.07
CA PHE A 305 1.93 -6.51 4.05
C PHE A 305 0.80 -5.56 4.47
N ALA A 306 1.14 -4.64 5.38
CA ALA A 306 0.18 -3.75 6.03
C ALA A 306 -0.25 -2.57 5.14
N LEU A 307 -1.37 -1.93 5.49
CA LEU A 307 -1.93 -0.78 4.77
C LEU A 307 -0.91 0.36 4.55
N PRO A 308 -0.07 0.76 5.53
CA PRO A 308 0.94 1.81 5.30
C PRO A 308 1.95 1.46 4.19
N TYR A 309 2.26 0.17 3.99
CA TYR A 309 3.10 -0.26 2.86
C TYR A 309 2.38 -0.06 1.53
N ALA A 310 1.12 -0.46 1.41
CA ALA A 310 0.34 -0.29 0.19
C ALA A 310 0.17 1.20 -0.18
N VAL A 311 -0.19 2.03 0.81
CA VAL A 311 -0.30 3.50 0.68
C VAL A 311 1.05 4.12 0.33
N GLY A 312 2.14 3.66 0.96
CA GLY A 312 3.50 4.13 0.70
C GLY A 312 3.97 3.79 -0.72
N ILE A 313 3.87 2.53 -1.13
CA ILE A 313 4.26 2.04 -2.47
C ILE A 313 3.52 2.81 -3.56
N SER A 314 2.23 3.09 -3.36
CA SER A 314 1.43 3.86 -4.33
C SER A 314 1.93 5.29 -4.58
N SER A 315 2.79 5.82 -3.69
CA SER A 315 3.09 7.26 -3.63
C SER A 315 4.59 7.60 -3.61
N TRP A 316 5.48 6.60 -3.70
CA TRP A 316 6.93 6.80 -3.64
C TRP A 316 7.54 7.24 -4.98
N ALA A 317 7.23 8.46 -5.41
CA ALA A 317 7.71 9.03 -6.68
C ALA A 317 9.25 9.08 -6.79
N ALA A 318 9.95 9.33 -5.67
CA ALA A 318 11.41 9.36 -5.64
C ALA A 318 12.05 7.97 -5.76
N GLY A 319 11.28 6.89 -5.62
CA GLY A 319 11.79 5.52 -5.62
C GLY A 319 12.55 5.15 -6.88
N GLY A 320 12.08 5.56 -8.05
CA GLY A 320 12.77 5.30 -9.32
C GLY A 320 14.16 5.93 -9.37
N ALA A 321 14.26 7.22 -9.02
CA ALA A 321 15.53 7.95 -9.04
C ALA A 321 16.52 7.45 -7.97
N LEU A 322 16.02 7.20 -6.75
CA LEU A 322 16.86 6.72 -5.64
C LEU A 322 17.34 5.29 -5.85
N ASN A 323 16.52 4.43 -6.47
CA ASN A 323 16.91 3.06 -6.81
C ASN A 323 18.11 3.01 -7.77
N GLN A 324 18.20 3.97 -8.70
CA GLN A 324 19.31 4.08 -9.65
C GLN A 324 20.58 4.70 -9.06
N ALA A 325 20.46 5.54 -8.02
CA ALA A 325 21.58 6.27 -7.40
C ALA A 325 22.37 5.46 -6.35
N ARG A 326 21.90 4.26 -5.97
CA ARG A 326 22.51 3.45 -4.89
C ARG A 326 23.74 2.67 -5.33
N GLY A 327 24.86 2.87 -4.61
CA GLY A 327 26.08 2.05 -4.69
C GLY A 327 26.08 0.80 -3.79
N PRO A 328 27.12 -0.05 -3.85
CA PRO A 328 27.14 -1.38 -3.23
C PRO A 328 27.12 -1.42 -1.69
N GLU A 329 27.35 -0.30 -1.02
CA GLU A 329 27.65 -0.25 0.43
C GLU A 329 26.54 0.37 1.30
N TRP A 330 25.32 0.51 0.77
CA TRP A 330 24.13 0.92 1.54
C TRP A 330 23.22 -0.28 1.84
#